data_AF-A0A7Y2YZ70-F1
#
_entry.id   AF-A0A7Y2YZ70-F1
#
_cell.length_a   1.000
_cell.length_b   1.000
_cell.length_c   1.000
_cell.angle_alpha   90.00
_cell.angle_beta   90.00
_cell.angle_gamma   90.00
#
_symmetry.space_group_name_H-M   'P 1'
#
loop_
_entity.id
_entity.type
_entity.pdbx_description
1 polymer ?
#
loop_
_entity_poly.entity_id
_entity_poly.type
_entity_poly.pdbx_seq_one_letter_code
_entity_poly.pdbx_strand_id
1 'polypeptide(L)'
;MLERDLKRYAAYFRGWCQAFGEHESIYRDDNGVNWLTAEHQVGLVLPKTIIKPLYREVLLHKRPPPLTFHRRSVEIGSLVIGIGKKYQKQARSAMGHLLDHDEDVHVFLTSHLLYGEGSKIITFSNRKPLAIIYKEIGTMRIRVK
;
A
#
# COMPACT_ATOMS: atom_id res chain seq x y z
N MET A 1 -13.86 -14.57 -0.27
CA MET A 1 -13.14 -13.68 0.67
C MET A 1 -11.70 -14.12 0.65
N LEU A 2 -10.77 -13.22 0.32
CA LEU A 2 -9.35 -13.55 0.20
C LEU A 2 -8.59 -13.03 1.41
N GLU A 3 -7.82 -13.88 2.07
CA GLU A 3 -6.97 -13.50 3.21
C GLU A 3 -5.56 -14.05 3.02
N ARG A 4 -4.55 -13.22 3.28
CA ARG A 4 -3.14 -13.61 3.09
C ARG A 4 -2.22 -12.88 4.06
N ASP A 5 -1.08 -13.47 4.39
CA ASP A 5 -0.02 -12.76 5.10
C ASP A 5 0.92 -12.06 4.12
N LEU A 6 1.23 -10.80 4.42
CA LEU A 6 2.15 -9.95 3.69
C LEU A 6 3.44 -9.77 4.48
N LYS A 7 4.59 -9.72 3.79
CA LYS A 7 5.87 -9.33 4.40
C LYS A 7 5.97 -7.82 4.45
N ARG A 8 6.20 -7.25 5.63
CA ARG A 8 6.32 -5.80 5.84
C ARG A 8 7.77 -5.36 5.85
N TYR A 9 8.01 -4.19 5.26
CA TYR A 9 9.33 -3.57 5.28
C TYR A 9 9.28 -2.12 5.74
N ALA A 10 10.33 -1.72 6.46
CA ALA A 10 10.60 -0.32 6.80
C ALA A 10 11.93 0.11 6.17
N ALA A 11 12.01 1.37 5.79
CA ALA A 11 13.29 1.94 5.36
C ALA A 11 14.29 1.97 6.52
N TYR A 12 15.57 1.69 6.25
CA TYR A 12 16.66 1.87 7.22
C TYR A 12 16.82 3.33 7.64
N PHE A 13 16.70 4.23 6.67
CA PHE A 13 16.92 5.66 6.86
C PHE A 13 15.58 6.42 6.80
N ARG A 14 15.41 7.35 7.73
CA ARG A 14 14.19 8.16 7.82
C ARG A 14 14.02 8.97 6.53
N GLY A 15 12.81 8.91 5.96
CA GLY A 15 12.44 9.68 4.77
C GLY A 15 12.81 9.01 3.44
N TRP A 16 13.70 8.02 3.46
CA TRP A 16 14.08 7.26 2.28
C TRP A 16 12.94 6.36 1.82
N CYS A 17 12.84 6.24 0.51
CA CYS A 17 11.97 5.30 -0.15
C CYS A 17 12.44 5.11 -1.59
N GLN A 18 12.30 3.89 -2.12
CA GLN A 18 12.46 3.65 -3.55
C GLN A 18 11.34 4.35 -4.32
N ALA A 19 11.62 4.69 -5.57
CA ALA A 19 10.60 5.15 -6.49
C ALA A 19 9.59 4.03 -6.76
N PHE A 20 8.31 4.37 -6.93
CA PHE A 20 7.29 3.42 -7.39
C PHE A 20 7.63 2.92 -8.79
N GLY A 21 8.17 3.78 -9.66
CA GLY A 21 8.46 3.47 -11.05
C GLY A 21 7.29 3.75 -11.98
N GLU A 22 7.37 3.20 -13.19
CA GLU A 22 6.34 3.33 -14.22
C GLU A 22 5.03 2.70 -13.77
N HIS A 23 3.92 3.38 -14.05
CA HIS A 23 2.61 2.99 -13.57
C HIS A 23 1.48 3.65 -14.35
N GLU A 24 0.32 3.03 -14.30
CA GLU A 24 -0.94 3.63 -14.68
C GLU A 24 -1.61 4.23 -13.44
N SER A 25 -2.09 5.47 -13.57
CA SER A 25 -2.88 6.10 -12.52
C SER A 25 -4.34 5.75 -12.75
N ILE A 26 -4.96 5.08 -11.78
CA ILE A 26 -6.37 4.71 -11.86
C ILE A 26 -7.26 5.91 -11.52
N TYR A 27 -6.79 6.89 -10.71
CA TYR A 27 -7.63 8.06 -10.36
C TYR A 27 -6.94 9.18 -9.55
N ARG A 28 -7.60 10.35 -9.50
CA ARG A 28 -7.52 11.39 -8.46
C ARG A 28 -8.90 11.63 -7.85
N ASP A 29 -9.16 11.11 -6.65
CA ASP A 29 -10.44 11.32 -5.96
C ASP A 29 -10.53 12.69 -5.28
N ASP A 30 -11.78 13.10 -4.97
CA ASP A 30 -12.07 14.33 -4.23
C ASP A 30 -11.51 14.31 -2.79
N ASN A 31 -11.05 13.14 -2.32
CA ASN A 31 -10.42 12.93 -1.00
C ASN A 31 -8.87 12.92 -1.06
N GLY A 32 -8.27 13.15 -2.24
CA GLY A 32 -6.82 13.20 -2.45
C GLY A 32 -6.10 11.84 -2.50
N VAL A 33 -6.80 10.72 -2.64
CA VAL A 33 -6.24 9.36 -2.70
C VAL A 33 -6.16 8.88 -4.15
N ASN A 34 -4.95 8.53 -4.60
CA ASN A 34 -4.71 8.03 -5.96
C ASN A 34 -4.31 6.55 -5.92
N TRP A 35 -4.87 5.75 -6.80
CA TRP A 35 -4.48 4.34 -6.97
C TRP A 35 -3.55 4.20 -8.17
N LEU A 36 -2.49 3.43 -7.99
CA LEU A 36 -1.49 3.14 -9.01
C LEU A 36 -1.47 1.64 -9.28
N THR A 37 -1.35 1.26 -10.54
CA THR A 37 -1.13 -0.13 -10.95
C THR A 37 0.07 -0.22 -11.85
N ALA A 38 0.85 -1.28 -11.65
CA ALA A 38 1.89 -1.74 -12.53
C ALA A 38 1.89 -3.27 -12.52
N GLU A 39 2.62 -3.89 -13.44
CA GLU A 39 2.63 -5.35 -13.68
C GLU A 39 2.75 -6.18 -12.39
N HIS A 40 3.60 -5.75 -11.46
CA HIS A 40 3.98 -6.48 -10.26
C HIS A 40 3.63 -5.77 -8.95
N GLN A 41 2.87 -4.68 -9.02
CA GLN A 41 2.61 -3.87 -7.84
C GLN A 41 1.38 -2.99 -7.96
N VAL A 42 0.75 -2.77 -6.80
CA VAL A 42 -0.37 -1.86 -6.62
C VAL A 42 0.04 -0.82 -5.58
N GLY A 43 -0.20 0.45 -5.89
CA GLY A 43 0.13 1.58 -5.04
C GLY A 43 -1.11 2.35 -4.61
N LEU A 44 -1.10 2.85 -3.38
CA LEU A 44 -2.06 3.83 -2.90
C LEU A 44 -1.29 5.08 -2.48
N VAL A 45 -1.42 6.15 -3.26
CA VAL A 45 -0.85 7.46 -2.95
C VAL A 45 -1.64 8.04 -1.80
N LEU A 46 -0.95 8.33 -0.71
CA LEU A 46 -1.54 8.84 0.52
C LEU A 46 -1.30 10.34 0.65
N PRO A 47 -2.33 11.12 1.01
CA PRO A 47 -2.16 12.49 1.48
C PRO A 47 -1.20 12.55 2.66
N LYS A 48 -0.43 13.65 2.78
CA LYS A 48 0.52 13.86 3.88
C LYS A 48 -0.10 13.71 5.27
N THR A 49 -1.38 14.09 5.40
CA THR A 49 -2.16 14.00 6.64
C THR A 49 -2.31 12.56 7.14
N ILE A 50 -2.29 11.58 6.24
CA ILE A 50 -2.52 10.15 6.55
C ILE A 50 -1.21 9.39 6.81
N ILE A 51 -0.05 9.95 6.43
CA ILE A 51 1.25 9.28 6.57
C ILE A 51 1.57 8.97 8.04
N LYS A 52 1.44 9.93 8.95
CA LYS A 52 1.73 9.70 10.38
C LYS A 52 0.84 8.60 10.98
N PRO A 53 -0.50 8.63 10.81
CA PRO A 53 -1.37 7.52 11.19
C PRO A 53 -0.96 6.17 10.60
N LEU A 54 -0.62 6.12 9.32
CA LEU A 54 -0.19 4.89 8.67
C LEU A 54 1.10 4.33 9.29
N TYR A 55 2.11 5.17 9.50
CA TYR A 55 3.35 4.75 10.15
C TYR A 55 3.07 4.14 11.53
N ARG A 56 2.16 4.75 12.30
CA ARG A 56 1.74 4.23 13.60
C ARG A 56 1.14 2.84 13.48
N GLU A 57 0.16 2.65 12.61
CA GLU A 57 -0.58 1.39 12.50
C GLU A 57 0.22 0.27 11.80
N VAL A 58 1.05 0.60 10.80
CA VAL A 58 1.75 -0.38 9.96
C VAL A 58 3.15 -0.71 10.47
N LEU A 59 3.88 0.27 11.02
CA LEU A 59 5.33 0.15 11.26
C LEU A 59 5.71 0.10 12.75
N LEU A 60 4.88 0.61 13.67
CA LEU A 60 5.21 0.62 15.11
C LEU A 60 4.78 -0.64 15.88
N HIS A 61 3.86 -1.43 15.32
CA HIS A 61 3.32 -2.60 16.02
C HIS A 61 4.09 -3.89 15.65
N LYS A 62 4.47 -4.68 16.67
CA LYS A 62 5.01 -6.05 16.49
C LYS A 62 3.98 -6.97 15.82
N ARG A 63 2.70 -6.79 16.17
CA ARG A 63 1.54 -7.42 15.52
C ARG A 63 0.63 -6.30 15.01
N PRO A 64 0.80 -5.85 13.76
CA PRO A 64 -0.03 -4.78 13.23
C PRO A 64 -1.48 -5.26 13.04
N PRO A 65 -2.45 -4.35 13.10
CA PRO A 65 -3.82 -4.67 12.71
C PRO A 65 -3.88 -5.12 11.24
N PRO A 66 -4.88 -5.95 10.89
CA PRO A 66 -5.05 -6.40 9.52
C PRO A 66 -5.39 -5.21 8.61
N LEU A 67 -4.83 -5.23 7.40
CA LEU A 67 -5.23 -4.35 6.31
C LEU A 67 -6.47 -4.95 5.65
N THR A 68 -7.61 -4.27 5.78
CA THR A 68 -8.88 -4.75 5.24
C THR A 68 -9.34 -3.87 4.10
N PHE A 69 -9.41 -4.43 2.90
CA PHE A 69 -10.09 -3.85 1.75
C PHE A 69 -11.58 -4.15 1.87
N HIS A 70 -12.34 -3.12 2.20
CA HIS A 70 -13.80 -3.13 2.13
C HIS A 70 -14.25 -2.65 0.75
N ARG A 71 -15.56 -2.76 0.50
CA ARG A 71 -16.16 -2.31 -0.76
C ARG A 71 -15.86 -0.83 -1.08
N ARG A 72 -15.81 0.05 -0.07
CA ARG A 72 -15.65 1.50 -0.26
C ARG A 72 -14.52 2.13 0.55
N SER A 73 -13.69 1.32 1.19
CA SER A 73 -12.62 1.83 2.03
C SER A 73 -11.50 0.82 2.20
N VAL A 74 -10.34 1.33 2.56
CA VAL A 74 -9.21 0.56 3.08
C VAL A 74 -9.08 0.89 4.55
N GLU A 75 -9.06 -0.13 5.40
CA GLU A 75 -8.94 0.02 6.85
C GLU A 75 -7.65 -0.64 7.35
N ILE A 76 -6.94 0.05 8.23
CA ILE A 76 -5.77 -0.47 8.95
C ILE A 76 -5.88 0.02 10.40
N GLY A 77 -6.34 -0.84 11.31
CA GLY A 77 -6.56 -0.47 12.70
C GLY A 77 -7.57 0.69 12.80
N SER A 78 -7.13 1.82 13.34
CA SER A 78 -7.96 3.03 13.45
C SER A 78 -8.03 3.87 12.17
N LEU A 79 -7.17 3.60 11.19
CA LEU A 79 -7.09 4.38 9.95
C LEU A 79 -8.08 3.84 8.91
N VAL A 80 -9.00 4.68 8.46
CA VAL A 80 -9.94 4.38 7.36
C VAL A 80 -9.72 5.35 6.21
N ILE A 81 -9.49 4.80 5.02
CA ILE A 81 -9.25 5.54 3.79
C ILE A 81 -10.41 5.26 2.84
N GLY A 82 -11.17 6.29 2.45
CA GLY A 82 -12.27 6.14 1.50
C GLY A 82 -11.79 5.80 0.08
N ILE A 83 -12.57 5.00 -0.65
CA ILE A 83 -12.36 4.70 -2.07
C ILE A 83 -13.60 5.17 -2.85
N GLY A 84 -13.40 6.10 -3.79
CA GLY A 84 -14.46 6.60 -4.67
C GLY A 84 -15.16 5.50 -5.47
N LYS A 85 -16.50 5.59 -5.59
CA LYS A 85 -17.39 4.54 -6.16
C LYS A 85 -16.99 4.04 -7.55
N LYS A 86 -16.48 4.93 -8.41
CA LYS A 86 -16.24 4.65 -9.83
C LYS A 86 -15.13 3.62 -10.09
N TYR A 87 -14.16 3.51 -9.17
CA TYR A 87 -12.92 2.74 -9.41
C TYR A 87 -12.71 1.57 -8.41
N GLN A 88 -13.68 1.34 -7.53
CA GLN A 88 -13.66 0.25 -6.53
C GLN A 88 -13.41 -1.12 -7.16
N LYS A 89 -14.03 -1.39 -8.31
CA LYS A 89 -13.91 -2.67 -9.00
C LYS A 89 -12.49 -2.91 -9.52
N GLN A 90 -11.86 -1.89 -10.10
CA GLN A 90 -10.52 -1.99 -10.69
C GLN A 90 -9.45 -2.14 -9.61
N ALA A 91 -9.46 -1.28 -8.59
CA ALA A 91 -8.52 -1.38 -7.47
C ALA A 91 -8.60 -2.73 -6.76
N ARG A 92 -9.83 -3.23 -6.54
CA ARG A 92 -10.05 -4.55 -5.94
C ARG A 92 -9.60 -5.68 -6.88
N SER A 93 -9.83 -5.56 -8.17
CA SER A 93 -9.37 -6.56 -9.16
C SER A 93 -7.85 -6.62 -9.19
N ALA A 94 -7.17 -5.48 -9.23
CA ALA A 94 -5.71 -5.41 -9.23
C ALA A 94 -5.11 -6.01 -7.95
N MET A 95 -5.67 -5.68 -6.78
CA MET A 95 -5.25 -6.30 -5.52
C MET A 95 -5.55 -7.80 -5.50
N GLY A 96 -6.71 -8.23 -6.02
CA GLY A 96 -7.06 -9.64 -6.15
C GLY A 96 -6.02 -10.40 -6.98
N HIS A 97 -5.72 -9.90 -8.20
CA HIS A 97 -4.69 -10.49 -9.06
C HIS A 97 -3.32 -10.55 -8.40
N LEU A 98 -2.90 -9.47 -7.72
CA LEU A 98 -1.62 -9.46 -7.01
C LEU A 98 -1.56 -10.54 -5.92
N LEU A 99 -2.66 -10.74 -5.19
CA LEU A 99 -2.73 -11.68 -4.07
C LEU A 99 -2.95 -13.14 -4.48
N ASP A 100 -3.42 -13.38 -5.71
CA ASP A 100 -3.72 -14.72 -6.25
C ASP A 100 -2.45 -15.48 -6.71
N HIS A 101 -1.33 -14.79 -6.87
CA HIS A 101 -0.05 -15.44 -7.22
C HIS A 101 0.52 -16.22 -6.03
N ASP A 102 1.19 -17.36 -6.26
CA ASP A 102 1.82 -18.15 -5.19
C ASP A 102 3.00 -17.42 -4.50
N GLU A 103 3.58 -16.41 -5.15
CA GLU A 103 4.71 -15.62 -4.64
C GLU A 103 4.34 -14.78 -3.42
N ASP A 104 5.29 -14.63 -2.48
CA ASP A 104 5.13 -13.72 -1.34
C ASP A 104 4.72 -12.31 -1.79
N VAL A 105 3.80 -11.70 -1.05
CA VAL A 105 3.44 -10.30 -1.27
C VAL A 105 4.05 -9.42 -0.19
N HIS A 106 4.74 -8.39 -0.64
CA HIS A 106 5.50 -7.45 0.14
C HIS A 106 4.74 -6.13 0.26
N VAL A 107 4.81 -5.50 1.42
CA VAL A 107 4.25 -4.16 1.67
C VAL A 107 5.31 -3.22 2.22
N PHE A 108 5.45 -2.07 1.57
CA PHE A 108 6.45 -1.06 1.89
C PHE A 108 6.04 0.31 1.35
N LEU A 109 6.75 1.35 1.75
CA LEU A 109 6.48 2.72 1.32
C LEU A 109 7.36 3.13 0.16
N THR A 110 6.79 3.59 -0.94
CA THR A 110 7.51 4.19 -2.07
C THR A 110 7.17 5.68 -2.22
N SER A 111 7.81 6.35 -3.17
CA SER A 111 7.46 7.70 -3.61
C SER A 111 7.42 7.78 -5.13
N HIS A 112 6.87 8.87 -5.66
CA HIS A 112 6.95 9.17 -7.09
C HIS A 112 6.94 10.69 -7.28
N LEU A 113 7.74 11.20 -8.23
CA LEU A 113 7.91 12.63 -8.47
C LEU A 113 6.59 13.34 -8.78
N LEU A 114 5.74 12.70 -9.59
CA LEU A 114 4.46 13.27 -10.06
C LEU A 114 3.41 13.50 -8.96
N TYR A 115 3.58 12.93 -7.77
CA TYR A 115 2.61 13.05 -6.67
C TYR A 115 3.01 14.07 -5.60
N GLY A 116 4.00 14.90 -5.88
CA GLY A 116 4.41 16.01 -5.03
C GLY A 116 5.33 15.59 -3.89
N GLU A 117 6.09 16.57 -3.40
CA GLU A 117 7.09 16.37 -2.35
C GLU A 117 6.41 15.89 -1.06
N GLY A 118 6.91 14.79 -0.47
CA GLY A 118 6.46 14.28 0.82
C GLY A 118 5.20 13.40 0.79
N SER A 119 4.55 13.25 -0.37
CA SER A 119 3.55 12.18 -0.56
C SER A 119 4.25 10.82 -0.50
N LYS A 120 3.64 9.86 0.19
CA LYS A 120 4.12 8.48 0.25
C LYS A 120 3.06 7.56 -0.31
N ILE A 121 3.52 6.47 -0.91
CA ILE A 121 2.68 5.49 -1.56
C ILE A 121 2.83 4.21 -0.75
N ILE A 122 1.73 3.68 -0.21
CA ILE A 122 1.76 2.31 0.30
C ILE A 122 1.71 1.37 -0.91
N THR A 123 2.75 0.58 -1.06
CA THR A 123 2.97 -0.30 -2.20
C THR A 123 2.84 -1.73 -1.76
N PHE A 124 2.06 -2.49 -2.51
CA PHE A 124 1.94 -3.93 -2.45
C PHE A 124 2.62 -4.49 -3.68
N SER A 125 3.54 -5.44 -3.53
CA SER A 125 4.26 -6.00 -4.67
C SER A 125 4.59 -7.47 -4.44
N ASN A 126 4.61 -8.27 -5.51
CA ASN A 126 5.17 -9.63 -5.50
C ASN A 126 6.71 -9.63 -5.68
N ARG A 127 7.32 -8.45 -5.91
CA ARG A 127 8.77 -8.27 -5.90
C ARG A 127 9.24 -7.71 -4.56
N LYS A 128 10.36 -8.24 -4.06
CA LYS A 128 11.01 -7.71 -2.87
C LYS A 128 11.47 -6.26 -3.09
N PRO A 129 11.34 -5.38 -2.09
CA PRO A 129 11.90 -4.03 -2.17
C PRO A 129 13.43 -4.07 -2.13
N LEU A 130 14.08 -2.97 -2.53
CA LEU A 130 15.54 -2.86 -2.54
C LEU A 130 16.13 -3.03 -1.14
N ALA A 131 16.90 -4.10 -0.93
CA ALA A 131 17.46 -4.45 0.38
C ALA A 131 18.42 -3.38 0.95
N ILE A 132 19.02 -2.53 0.10
CA ILE A 132 19.85 -1.41 0.57
C ILE A 132 19.01 -0.30 1.23
N ILE A 133 17.73 -0.19 0.88
CA ILE A 133 16.82 0.84 1.42
C ILE A 133 15.98 0.25 2.56
N TYR A 134 15.58 -1.02 2.46
CA TYR A 134 14.56 -1.61 3.34
C TYR A 134 15.05 -2.82 4.13
N LYS A 135 14.54 -2.93 5.36
CA LYS A 135 14.60 -4.14 6.18
C LYS A 135 13.22 -4.75 6.36
N GLU A 136 13.15 -6.08 6.39
CA GLU A 136 11.93 -6.78 6.80
C GLU A 136 11.69 -6.57 8.30
N ILE A 137 10.46 -6.24 8.68
CA ILE A 137 10.08 -5.93 10.07
C ILE A 137 9.00 -6.88 10.62
N GLY A 138 8.66 -7.93 9.85
CA GLY A 138 7.66 -8.93 10.19
C GLY A 138 6.53 -9.00 9.17
N THR A 139 5.40 -9.59 9.56
CA THR A 139 4.26 -9.82 8.66
C THR A 139 3.04 -8.98 9.04
N MET A 140 2.07 -8.88 8.14
CA MET A 140 0.72 -8.38 8.42
C MET A 140 -0.33 -9.12 7.60
N ARG A 141 -1.53 -9.28 8.16
CA ARG A 141 -2.65 -9.91 7.47
C ARG A 141 -3.32 -8.90 6.54
N ILE A 142 -3.60 -9.29 5.30
CA ILE A 142 -4.48 -8.59 4.36
C ILE A 142 -5.80 -9.35 4.22
N ARG A 143 -6.90 -8.63 4.09
CA ARG A 143 -8.25 -9.17 3.86
C ARG A 143 -8.93 -8.40 2.75
N VAL A 144 -9.47 -9.11 1.76
CA VAL A 144 -10.30 -8.52 0.69
C VAL A 144 -11.72 -9.05 0.84
N LYS A 145 -12.62 -8.18 1.31
CA LYS A 145 -14.05 -8.46 1.56
C LYS A 145 -14.91 -8.06 0.37
#